data_AF-A0AAW9L1H8-F1
#
_entry.id   AF-A0AAW9L1H8-F1
#
_cell.length_a   1.000
_cell.length_b   1.000
_cell.length_c   1.000
_cell.angle_alpha   90.00
_cell.angle_beta   90.00
_cell.angle_gamma   90.00
#
_symmetry.space_group_name_H-M   'P 1'
#
loop_
_entity.id
_entity.type
_entity.pdbx_description
1 polymer ?
#
loop_
_entity_poly.entity_id
_entity_poly.type
_entity_poly.pdbx_seq_one_letter_code
_entity_poly.pdbx_strand_id
1 'polypeptide(L)' 'MRAYLGGTCNETDLSARTCAHVALATEPAQVLAKPGMGFDEGYTIVENEMRRTVRRHEIDGIASTTGVHQ' A
#
# COMPACT_ATOMS: atom_id res chain seq x y z
N MET A 1 -17.13 14.83 -0.68
CA MET A 1 -16.18 14.48 -1.77
C MET A 1 -15.22 13.42 -1.23
N ARG A 2 -14.85 12.39 -2.00
CA ARG A 2 -13.85 11.39 -1.59
C ARG A 2 -12.58 11.55 -2.42
N ALA A 3 -11.42 11.31 -1.81
CA ALA A 3 -10.12 11.52 -2.45
C ALA A 3 -9.73 10.39 -3.42
N TYR A 4 -8.99 10.74 -4.47
CA TYR A 4 -8.28 9.81 -5.34
C TYR A 4 -6.78 10.00 -5.14
N LEU A 5 -6.07 8.95 -4.71
CA LEU A 5 -4.63 8.99 -4.57
C LEU A 5 -3.98 8.63 -5.92
N GLY A 6 -3.63 9.67 -6.67
CA GLY A 6 -3.03 9.56 -8.00
C GLY A 6 -1.52 9.31 -8.00
N GLY A 7 -0.87 9.67 -9.11
CA GLY A 7 0.56 9.51 -9.35
C GLY A 7 0.86 9.63 -10.84
N THR A 8 1.97 9.04 -11.28
CA THR A 8 2.39 9.11 -12.68
C THR A 8 3.04 7.80 -13.11
N CYS A 9 2.88 7.39 -14.37
CA CYS A 9 3.56 6.21 -14.91
C CYS A 9 5.09 6.35 -14.91
N ASN A 10 5.62 7.56 -14.80
CA ASN A 10 7.05 7.86 -14.82
C ASN A 10 7.68 7.99 -13.42
N GLU A 11 7.02 7.48 -12.39
CA GLU A 11 7.61 7.37 -11.05
C GLU A 11 8.36 6.03 -10.87
N THR A 12 8.71 5.67 -9.64
CA THR A 12 9.43 4.42 -9.35
C THR A 12 8.58 3.45 -8.54
N ASP A 13 9.00 2.18 -8.50
CA ASP A 13 8.38 1.19 -7.62
C ASP A 13 8.48 1.61 -6.15
N LEU A 14 9.58 2.25 -5.75
CA LEU A 14 9.77 2.74 -4.38
C LEU A 14 8.76 3.85 -4.02
N SER A 15 8.52 4.82 -4.90
CA SER A 15 7.53 5.87 -4.63
C SER A 15 6.10 5.30 -4.63
N ALA A 16 5.80 4.34 -5.51
CA ALA A 16 4.51 3.66 -5.53
C ALA A 16 4.23 2.89 -4.24
N ARG A 17 5.23 2.15 -3.73
CA ARG A 17 5.15 1.46 -2.43
C ARG A 17 4.99 2.44 -1.28
N THR A 18 5.70 3.56 -1.30
CA THR A 18 5.53 4.63 -0.30
C THR A 18 4.10 5.20 -0.30
N CYS A 19 3.52 5.44 -1.48
CA CYS A 19 2.12 5.86 -1.61
C CYS A 19 1.13 4.80 -1.12
N ALA A 20 1.43 3.50 -1.23
CA ALA A 20 0.57 2.44 -0.67
C ALA A 20 0.40 2.58 0.85
N HIS A 21 1.48 2.94 1.58
CA HIS A 21 1.40 3.22 3.01
C HIS A 21 0.57 4.47 3.31
N VAL A 22 0.72 5.53 2.52
CA VAL A 22 -0.11 6.74 2.63
C VAL A 22 -1.59 6.41 2.38
N ALA A 23 -1.89 5.57 1.39
CA ALA A 23 -3.26 5.14 1.10
C ALA A 23 -3.88 4.39 2.29
N LEU A 24 -3.15 3.44 2.88
CA LEU A 24 -3.62 2.70 4.05
C LEU A 24 -3.89 3.61 5.25
N ALA A 25 -3.10 4.67 5.43
CA ALA A 25 -3.26 5.60 6.55
C ALA A 25 -4.36 6.66 6.34
N THR A 26 -4.73 6.95 5.09
CA THR A 26 -5.62 8.09 4.74
C THR A 26 -6.93 7.69 4.10
N GLU A 27 -7.11 6.41 3.80
CA GLU A 27 -8.34 5.81 3.26
C GLU A 27 -8.94 6.58 2.06
N PRO A 28 -8.17 6.84 0.97
CA PRO A 28 -8.74 7.41 -0.24
C PRO A 28 -9.76 6.43 -0.85
N ALA A 29 -10.70 6.95 -1.64
CA ALA A 29 -11.68 6.08 -2.31
C ALA A 29 -11.05 5.18 -3.37
N GLN A 30 -9.94 5.62 -3.97
CA GLN A 30 -9.24 4.91 -5.03
C GLN A 30 -7.75 5.26 -4.98
N VAL A 31 -6.92 4.31 -5.44
CA VAL A 31 -5.47 4.46 -5.58
C VAL A 31 -5.09 4.11 -7.02
N LEU A 32 -4.24 4.91 -7.66
CA LEU A 32 -3.73 4.62 -9.00
C LEU A 32 -2.75 3.43 -8.98
N ALA A 33 -2.92 2.49 -9.91
CA ALA A 33 -1.88 1.52 -10.25
C ALA A 33 -0.70 2.24 -10.94
N LYS A 34 0.51 2.13 -10.35
CA LYS A 34 1.72 2.86 -10.77
C LYS A 34 2.99 2.15 -10.28
N PRO A 35 4.18 2.41 -10.84
CA PRO A 35 4.45 3.15 -12.07
C PRO A 35 4.18 2.30 -13.33
N GLY A 36 4.64 2.78 -14.49
CA GLY A 36 4.63 2.02 -15.75
C GLY A 36 3.36 2.18 -16.57
N MET A 37 3.44 1.72 -17.83
CA MET A 37 2.33 1.70 -18.79
C MET A 37 1.80 0.29 -19.05
N GLY A 38 2.43 -0.74 -18.49
CA GLY A 38 2.04 -2.15 -18.65
C GLY A 38 0.85 -2.59 -17.78
N PHE A 39 0.38 -1.70 -16.90
CA PHE A 39 -0.69 -1.91 -15.90
C PHE A 39 -0.41 -3.01 -14.88
N ASP A 40 -0.12 -4.23 -15.31
CA ASP A 40 0.07 -5.40 -14.46
C ASP A 40 1.19 -5.19 -13.44
N GLU A 41 2.30 -4.57 -13.84
CA GLU A 41 3.41 -4.28 -12.93
C GLU A 41 2.98 -3.25 -11.87
N GLY A 42 2.34 -2.15 -12.29
CA GLY A 42 1.88 -1.10 -11.38
C GLY A 42 0.78 -1.57 -10.42
N TYR A 43 -0.14 -2.40 -10.90
CA TYR A 43 -1.19 -3.01 -10.08
C TYR A 43 -0.57 -3.97 -9.06
N THR A 44 0.31 -4.86 -9.52
CA THR A 44 1.01 -5.83 -8.67
C THR A 44 1.87 -5.15 -7.61
N ILE A 45 2.56 -4.06 -7.94
CA ILE A 45 3.38 -3.30 -6.97
C ILE A 45 2.51 -2.71 -5.86
N VAL A 46 1.46 -1.96 -6.22
CA VAL A 46 0.61 -1.26 -5.25
C VAL A 46 -0.18 -2.26 -4.40
N GLU A 47 -0.89 -3.20 -5.03
CA GLU A 47 -1.78 -4.13 -4.35
C GLU A 47 -1.00 -5.08 -3.42
N ASN A 48 0.15 -5.59 -3.86
CA ASN A 48 0.94 -6.48 -3.01
C ASN A 48 1.59 -5.74 -1.83
N GLU A 49 2.04 -4.49 -2.00
CA GLU A 49 2.55 -3.71 -0.88
C GLU A 49 1.43 -3.45 0.14
N MET A 50 0.23 -3.07 -0.31
CA MET A 50 -0.93 -2.87 0.58
C MET A 50 -1.25 -4.15 1.36
N ARG A 51 -1.37 -5.30 0.69
CA ARG A 51 -1.67 -6.59 1.34
C ARG A 51 -0.59 -7.01 2.33
N ARG A 52 0.68 -6.82 1.99
CA ARG A 52 1.81 -7.12 2.90
C ARG A 52 1.77 -6.25 4.15
N THR A 53 1.48 -4.96 3.99
CA THR A 53 1.40 -4.01 5.11
C THR A 53 0.22 -4.30 6.02
N VAL A 54 -0.97 -4.56 5.46
CA VAL A 54 -2.13 -5.00 6.25
C VAL A 54 -1.81 -6.25 7.04
N ARG A 55 -1.24 -7.28 6.38
CA ARG A 55 -0.84 -8.51 7.07
C ARG A 55 0.18 -8.27 8.17
N ARG A 56 1.13 -7.35 7.99
CA ARG A 56 2.10 -6.99 9.03
C ARG A 56 1.39 -6.38 10.24
N HIS A 57 0.48 -5.42 10.04
CA HIS A 57 -0.29 -4.82 11.13
C HIS A 57 -1.20 -5.82 11.86
N GLU A 58 -1.79 -6.79 11.14
CA GLU A 58 -2.53 -7.89 11.77
C GLU A 58 -1.64 -8.75 12.68
N ILE A 59 -0.44 -9.10 12.22
CA ILE A 59 0.53 -9.88 13.01
C ILE A 59 1.01 -9.08 14.23
N ASP A 60 1.33 -7.79 14.06
CA ASP A 60 1.76 -6.92 15.15
C ASP A 60 0.64 -6.72 16.19
N GLY A 61 -0.61 -6.64 15.72
CA GLY A 61 -1.81 -6.64 16.57
C GLY A 61 -1.97 -7.95 17.36
N ILE A 62 -1.71 -9.10 16.73
CA ILE A 62 -1.73 -10.41 17.42
C ILE A 62 -0.59 -10.49 18.44
N ALA A 63 0.63 -10.12 18.07
CA ALA A 63 1.80 -10.17 18.95
C ALA A 63 1.61 -9.28 20.20
N SER A 64 1.09 -8.07 20.02
CA SER A 64 0.76 -7.16 21.12
C SER A 64 -0.38 -7.68 22.00
N THR A 65 -1.35 -8.40 21.45
CA THR A 65 -2.46 -9.03 22.21
C THR A 65 -2.01 -10.27 22.98
N THR A 66 -1.03 -11.02 22.47
CA THR A 66 -0.64 -12.33 23.03
C THR A 66 0.45 -12.22 24.11
N GLY A 67 0.96 -11.02 24.43
CA GLY A 67 1.93 -10.81 25.52
C GLY A 67 3.23 -11.62 25.37
N VAL A 68 3.55 -12.13 24.18
CA VAL A 68 4.83 -12.78 23.89
C VAL A 68 5.82 -11.67 23.55
N HIS A 69 6.22 -10.93 24.58
CA HIS A 69 7.45 -10.15 24.51
C HIS A 69 8.61 -11.14 24.45
N GLN A 70 9.40 -11.09 23.38
CA GLN A 70 10.80 -11.50 23.51
C GLN A 70 11.52 -10.52 24.44
#